data_AF-A0A7V5Y101-F1
#
_entry.id   AF-A0A7V5Y101-F1
#
_cell.length_a   1.000
_cell.length_b   1.000
_cell.length_c   1.000
_cell.angle_alpha   90.00
_cell.angle_beta   90.00
_cell.angle_gamma   90.00
#
_symmetry.space_group_name_H-M   'P 1'
#
loop_
_entity.id
_entity.type
_entity.pdbx_description
1 polymer ?
#
loop_
_entity_poly.entity_id
_entity_poly.type
_entity_poly.pdbx_seq_one_letter_code
_entity_poly.pdbx_strand_id
1 'polypeptide(L)'
;MELLEEVKNLIKQKNFSELENFLLNLFTENKEIDSTLILTITDTLPKSRIDLKLTFLRLAKDYFYSLNRKEDLLKILKKLFELNPNEELRKETVNILKTIYQEEREIKFLEKAEIFYAPLNNFLNALNKLDNFLYNFSGGKIVYYENSPYQILAYDFLFDQVELKKIDEDKIVKLPINFVFNNFSLTKKEPKETKELPKKEKKLTTVKNKIVVADEAVEEIFYTYLKNIDEFVYLLKNKLDLLKVRFKIYQIILRIADLLALKERKGHTTFLKKMLFKILEEEKISEEELRAVKERILSLSVLKPPEKEALKSLLERESRKVVYHTIKGIERAKEELKILNEKLKKNAEDLAKARSHGDLSENYEYKIAKEERNRLLNWIKSLSEELKMACPIDFSKIDGHSVMPGTKIKVKELNTGKEREYILLGPFDVRFASHESKETIIAYNSPFGEKFINKKIGDIVEFNNESYQILKIEKAFKEEPQNKKEGLANNPL
;
A
#
# COMPACT_ATOMS: atom_id res chain seq x y z
N MET A 1 -18.06 -43.76 -10.16
CA MET A 1 -19.52 -43.68 -10.39
C MET A 1 -20.23 -44.85 -9.72
N GLU A 2 -19.82 -46.11 -10.00
CA GLU A 2 -20.40 -47.31 -9.36
C GLU A 2 -20.30 -47.32 -7.83
N LEU A 3 -19.11 -47.06 -7.25
CA LEU A 3 -18.90 -46.99 -5.80
C LEU A 3 -19.78 -45.94 -5.08
N LEU A 4 -20.05 -44.81 -5.74
CA LEU A 4 -20.88 -43.75 -5.16
C LEU A 4 -22.37 -44.14 -5.16
N GLU A 5 -22.80 -44.84 -6.21
CA GLU A 5 -24.18 -45.29 -6.33
C GLU A 5 -24.49 -46.40 -5.31
N GLU A 6 -23.51 -47.26 -5.02
CA GLU A 6 -23.58 -48.26 -3.97
C GLU A 6 -23.72 -47.63 -2.57
N VAL A 7 -22.90 -46.61 -2.24
CA VAL A 7 -23.04 -45.85 -0.99
C VAL A 7 -24.44 -45.23 -0.86
N LYS A 8 -24.95 -44.59 -1.93
CA LYS A 8 -26.30 -44.00 -1.92
C LYS A 8 -27.39 -45.05 -1.73
N ASN A 9 -27.25 -46.22 -2.35
CA ASN A 9 -28.21 -47.32 -2.23
C ASN A 9 -28.24 -47.88 -0.80
N LEU A 10 -27.07 -48.14 -0.20
CA LEU A 10 -26.97 -48.62 1.18
C LEU A 10 -27.57 -47.63 2.19
N ILE A 11 -27.34 -46.33 1.98
CA ILE A 11 -27.95 -45.27 2.79
C ILE A 11 -29.47 -45.24 2.62
N LYS A 12 -29.97 -45.34 1.38
CA LYS A 12 -31.42 -45.35 1.09
C LYS A 12 -32.13 -46.56 1.71
N GLN A 13 -31.46 -47.71 1.72
CA GLN A 13 -31.93 -48.95 2.35
C GLN A 13 -31.76 -48.98 3.87
N LYS A 14 -31.11 -47.97 4.47
CA LYS A 14 -30.73 -47.92 5.89
C LYS A 14 -29.88 -49.12 6.34
N ASN A 15 -29.14 -49.75 5.42
CA ASN A 15 -28.25 -50.87 5.72
C ASN A 15 -26.87 -50.36 6.15
N PHE A 16 -26.78 -49.88 7.39
CA PHE A 16 -25.58 -49.18 7.87
C PHE A 16 -24.43 -50.11 8.24
N SER A 17 -24.71 -51.35 8.65
CA SER A 17 -23.66 -52.34 8.92
C SER A 17 -22.92 -52.72 7.63
N GLU A 18 -23.66 -52.85 6.53
CA GLU A 18 -23.09 -53.13 5.21
C GLU A 18 -22.36 -51.90 4.64
N LEU A 19 -22.84 -50.69 4.93
CA LEU A 19 -22.13 -49.44 4.62
C LEU A 19 -20.79 -49.33 5.36
N GLU A 20 -20.71 -49.71 6.63
CA GLU A 20 -19.44 -49.70 7.39
C GLU A 20 -18.43 -50.68 6.79
N ASN A 21 -18.87 -51.90 6.45
CA ASN A 21 -18.02 -52.88 5.78
C ASN A 21 -17.56 -52.39 4.41
N PHE A 22 -18.45 -51.75 3.64
CA PHE A 22 -18.12 -51.15 2.36
C PHE A 22 -17.05 -50.05 2.51
N LEU A 23 -17.21 -49.15 3.49
CA LEU A 23 -16.23 -48.10 3.75
C LEU A 23 -14.88 -48.67 4.21
N LEU A 24 -14.89 -49.74 5.01
CA LEU A 24 -13.68 -50.45 5.41
C LEU A 24 -12.95 -50.99 4.18
N ASN A 25 -13.64 -51.75 3.33
CA ASN A 25 -13.08 -52.31 2.10
C ASN A 25 -12.59 -51.21 1.14
N LEU A 26 -13.34 -50.11 1.03
CA LEU A 26 -12.97 -48.97 0.21
C LEU A 26 -11.58 -48.46 0.57
N PHE A 27 -11.29 -48.27 1.87
CA PHE A 27 -10.01 -47.74 2.36
C PHE A 27 -8.91 -48.80 2.50
N THR A 28 -9.22 -50.10 2.60
CA THR A 28 -8.22 -51.17 2.75
C THR A 28 -7.79 -51.81 1.42
N GLU A 29 -8.69 -51.93 0.44
CA GLU A 29 -8.43 -52.67 -0.80
C GLU A 29 -7.96 -51.77 -1.95
N ASN A 30 -8.35 -50.48 -1.95
CA ASN A 30 -8.00 -49.56 -3.03
C ASN A 30 -6.69 -48.82 -2.76
N LYS A 31 -5.66 -49.13 -3.56
CA LYS A 31 -4.32 -48.49 -3.44
C LYS A 31 -4.34 -46.99 -3.70
N GLU A 32 -5.22 -46.50 -4.57
CA GLU A 32 -5.36 -45.07 -4.87
C GLU A 32 -6.84 -44.69 -5.08
N ILE A 33 -7.37 -43.92 -4.13
CA ILE A 33 -8.72 -43.37 -4.20
C ILE A 33 -8.61 -41.87 -4.52
N ASP A 34 -9.40 -41.43 -5.50
CA ASP A 34 -9.53 -40.03 -5.85
C ASP A 34 -10.13 -39.24 -4.68
N SER A 35 -9.49 -38.12 -4.31
CA SER A 35 -9.99 -37.24 -3.25
C SER A 35 -11.36 -36.64 -3.60
N THR A 36 -11.69 -36.47 -4.89
CA THR A 36 -13.01 -36.01 -5.32
C THR A 36 -14.10 -37.03 -5.00
N LEU A 37 -13.82 -38.32 -5.17
CA LEU A 37 -14.74 -39.41 -4.83
C LEU A 37 -14.98 -39.44 -3.32
N ILE A 38 -13.92 -39.32 -2.51
CA ILE A 38 -14.02 -39.33 -1.04
C ILE A 38 -14.79 -38.11 -0.52
N LEU A 39 -14.57 -36.93 -1.09
CA LEU A 39 -15.36 -35.73 -0.78
C LEU A 39 -16.83 -35.89 -1.18
N THR A 40 -17.10 -36.56 -2.31
CA THR A 40 -18.48 -36.83 -2.73
C THR A 40 -19.16 -37.85 -1.81
N ILE A 41 -18.45 -38.88 -1.37
CA ILE A 41 -18.94 -39.84 -0.36
C ILE A 41 -19.21 -39.11 0.96
N THR A 42 -18.31 -38.21 1.37
CA THR A 42 -18.48 -37.35 2.56
C THR A 42 -19.78 -36.55 2.50
N ASP A 43 -20.14 -36.01 1.34
CA ASP A 43 -21.40 -35.29 1.10
C ASP A 43 -22.64 -36.19 1.22
N THR A 44 -22.51 -37.47 0.89
CA THR A 44 -23.64 -38.42 0.95
C THR A 44 -23.94 -38.95 2.36
N LEU A 45 -22.99 -38.84 3.30
CA LEU A 45 -23.14 -39.41 4.64
C LEU A 45 -24.33 -38.79 5.41
N PRO A 46 -25.18 -39.59 6.09
CA PRO A 46 -26.36 -39.08 6.77
C PRO A 46 -26.01 -38.05 7.85
N LYS A 47 -26.74 -36.92 7.90
CA LYS A 47 -26.54 -35.88 8.92
C LYS A 47 -26.78 -36.41 10.34
N SER A 48 -27.74 -37.31 10.52
CA SER A 48 -28.15 -37.84 11.83
C SER A 48 -27.21 -38.90 12.43
N ARG A 49 -26.21 -39.38 11.68
CA ARG A 49 -25.32 -40.49 12.09
C ARG A 49 -23.89 -40.00 12.30
N ILE A 50 -23.61 -39.58 13.53
CA ILE A 50 -22.28 -39.10 13.94
C ILE A 50 -21.28 -40.26 14.03
N ASP A 51 -21.74 -41.41 14.52
CA ASP A 51 -21.00 -42.67 14.57
C ASP A 51 -20.39 -43.06 13.22
N LEU A 52 -21.17 -43.04 12.14
CA LEU A 52 -20.66 -43.34 10.79
C LEU A 52 -19.60 -42.33 10.32
N LYS A 53 -19.75 -41.06 10.69
CA LYS A 53 -18.77 -40.01 10.34
C LYS A 53 -17.47 -40.18 11.11
N LEU A 54 -17.54 -40.57 12.38
CA LEU A 54 -16.36 -40.89 13.19
C LEU A 54 -15.64 -42.12 12.66
N THR A 55 -16.38 -43.19 12.30
CA THR A 55 -15.81 -44.39 11.66
C THR A 55 -15.14 -44.03 10.34
N PHE A 56 -15.84 -43.31 9.46
CA PHE A 56 -15.29 -42.84 8.18
C PHE A 56 -14.03 -42.00 8.40
N LEU A 57 -14.03 -41.11 9.39
CA LEU A 57 -12.91 -40.24 9.67
C LEU A 57 -11.67 -41.00 10.15
N ARG A 58 -11.86 -42.03 10.99
CA ARG A 58 -10.77 -42.91 11.45
C ARG A 58 -10.16 -43.70 10.31
N LEU A 59 -11.00 -44.26 9.44
CA LEU A 59 -10.55 -44.98 8.24
C LEU A 59 -9.80 -44.05 7.27
N ALA A 60 -10.34 -42.86 7.02
CA ALA A 60 -9.70 -41.84 6.20
C ALA A 60 -8.34 -41.42 6.80
N LYS A 61 -8.27 -41.23 8.12
CA LYS A 61 -7.02 -40.92 8.82
C LYS A 61 -5.95 -41.97 8.53
N ASP A 62 -6.23 -43.26 8.74
CA ASP A 62 -5.24 -44.32 8.51
C ASP A 62 -4.83 -44.38 7.02
N TYR A 63 -5.79 -44.28 6.11
CA TYR A 63 -5.55 -44.28 4.66
C TYR A 63 -4.66 -43.11 4.19
N PHE A 64 -5.10 -41.87 4.43
CA PHE A 64 -4.38 -40.69 3.94
C PHE A 64 -3.04 -40.48 4.65
N TYR A 65 -2.92 -40.92 5.91
CA TYR A 65 -1.65 -40.90 6.61
C TYR A 65 -0.65 -41.87 5.97
N SER A 66 -1.07 -43.09 5.63
CA SER A 66 -0.21 -44.08 4.96
C SER A 66 0.31 -43.61 3.59
N LEU A 67 -0.46 -42.78 2.90
CA LEU A 67 -0.11 -42.19 1.60
C LEU A 67 0.59 -40.84 1.69
N ASN A 68 0.88 -40.34 2.91
CA ASN A 68 1.42 -38.99 3.15
C ASN A 68 0.59 -37.85 2.52
N ARG A 69 -0.72 -38.03 2.38
CA ARG A 69 -1.67 -37.08 1.77
C ARG A 69 -2.42 -36.28 2.84
N LYS A 70 -1.67 -35.61 3.73
CA LYS A 70 -2.23 -34.87 4.89
C LYS A 70 -3.21 -33.75 4.50
N GLU A 71 -2.99 -33.10 3.36
CA GLU A 71 -3.85 -32.01 2.85
C GLU A 71 -5.26 -32.49 2.47
N ASP A 72 -5.36 -33.67 1.85
CA ASP A 72 -6.65 -34.22 1.46
C ASP A 72 -7.48 -34.64 2.69
N LEU A 73 -6.82 -35.15 3.72
CA LEU A 73 -7.46 -35.40 5.01
C LEU A 73 -7.99 -34.11 5.64
N LEU A 74 -7.26 -32.99 5.56
CA LEU A 74 -7.72 -31.71 6.08
C LEU A 74 -8.97 -31.20 5.33
N LYS A 75 -9.03 -31.38 4.00
CA LYS A 75 -10.22 -31.06 3.21
C LYS A 75 -11.44 -31.87 3.67
N ILE A 76 -11.25 -33.17 3.94
CA ILE A 76 -12.32 -34.06 4.43
C ILE A 76 -12.78 -33.64 5.83
N LEU A 77 -11.83 -33.34 6.73
CA LEU A 77 -12.12 -32.84 8.09
C LEU A 77 -12.97 -31.58 8.06
N LYS A 78 -12.56 -30.59 7.24
CA LYS A 78 -13.33 -29.34 7.04
C LYS A 78 -14.73 -29.64 6.53
N LYS A 79 -14.84 -30.50 5.51
CA LYS A 79 -16.11 -30.84 4.87
C LYS A 79 -17.07 -31.57 5.83
N LEU A 80 -16.58 -32.53 6.60
CA LEU A 80 -17.38 -33.23 7.63
C LEU A 80 -17.91 -32.25 8.68
N PHE A 81 -17.07 -31.30 9.09
CA PHE A 81 -17.42 -30.30 10.09
C PHE A 81 -18.41 -29.25 9.56
N GLU A 82 -18.29 -28.84 8.28
CA GLU A 82 -19.28 -27.97 7.61
C GLU A 82 -20.67 -28.62 7.54
N LEU A 83 -20.73 -29.93 7.29
CA LEU A 83 -21.99 -30.65 7.13
C LEU A 83 -22.73 -30.92 8.45
N ASN A 84 -22.00 -31.14 9.55
CA ASN A 84 -22.57 -31.33 10.88
C ASN A 84 -21.56 -30.98 11.99
N PRO A 85 -21.53 -29.71 12.46
CA PRO A 85 -20.71 -29.32 13.60
C PRO A 85 -21.14 -30.05 14.87
N ASN A 86 -20.25 -30.89 15.42
CA ASN A 86 -20.52 -31.68 16.62
C ASN A 86 -19.29 -31.76 17.53
N GLU A 87 -19.51 -31.80 18.85
CA GLU A 87 -18.46 -31.86 19.87
C GLU A 87 -17.59 -33.13 19.79
N GLU A 88 -18.18 -34.29 19.51
CA GLU A 88 -17.44 -35.55 19.34
C GLU A 88 -16.57 -35.50 18.09
N LEU A 89 -17.12 -35.00 16.99
CA LEU A 89 -16.37 -34.79 15.74
C LEU A 89 -15.22 -33.79 15.93
N ARG A 90 -15.44 -32.72 16.72
CA ARG A 90 -14.39 -31.76 17.10
C ARG A 90 -13.25 -32.45 17.83
N LYS A 91 -13.56 -33.21 18.88
CA LYS A 91 -12.57 -33.92 19.70
C LYS A 91 -11.78 -34.92 18.88
N GLU A 92 -12.45 -35.71 18.05
CA GLU A 92 -11.80 -36.68 17.16
C GLU A 92 -10.90 -35.97 16.14
N THR A 93 -11.36 -34.86 15.55
CA THR A 93 -10.56 -34.03 14.63
C THR A 93 -9.28 -33.54 15.31
N VAL A 94 -9.36 -33.02 16.53
CA VAL A 94 -8.18 -32.57 17.28
C VAL A 94 -7.22 -33.73 17.55
N ASN A 95 -7.73 -34.90 17.94
CA ASN A 95 -6.90 -36.09 18.19
C ASN A 95 -6.18 -36.54 16.91
N ILE A 96 -6.89 -36.54 15.79
CA ILE A 96 -6.33 -36.89 14.47
C ILE A 96 -5.24 -35.91 14.07
N LEU A 97 -5.50 -34.60 14.18
CA LEU A 97 -4.51 -33.58 13.86
C LEU A 97 -3.27 -33.72 14.75
N LYS A 98 -3.42 -33.95 16.06
CA LYS A 98 -2.28 -34.23 16.98
C LYS A 98 -1.48 -35.46 16.59
N THR A 99 -2.16 -36.49 16.08
CA THR A 99 -1.52 -37.75 15.68
C THR A 99 -0.73 -37.61 14.38
N ILE A 100 -1.21 -36.76 13.46
CA ILE A 100 -0.65 -36.64 12.11
C ILE A 100 0.41 -35.53 12.01
N TYR A 101 0.24 -34.48 12.81
CA TYR A 101 1.14 -33.33 12.87
C TYR A 101 2.00 -33.42 14.12
N GLN A 102 3.02 -34.28 14.07
CA GLN A 102 3.88 -34.62 15.22
C GLN A 102 5.16 -33.78 15.29
N GLU A 103 5.56 -33.13 14.19
CA GLU A 103 6.77 -32.33 14.19
C GLU A 103 6.60 -31.05 15.02
N GLU A 104 7.66 -30.61 15.68
CA GLU A 104 7.63 -29.41 16.56
C GLU A 104 7.10 -28.17 15.81
N ARG A 105 7.37 -28.07 14.51
CA ARG A 105 6.86 -27.00 13.64
C ARG A 105 5.37 -27.14 13.36
N GLU A 106 4.93 -28.36 13.02
CA GLU A 106 3.54 -28.66 12.70
C GLU A 106 2.63 -28.46 13.92
N ILE A 107 3.10 -28.85 15.11
CA ILE A 107 2.39 -28.63 16.38
C ILE A 107 2.16 -27.13 16.61
N LYS A 108 3.16 -26.29 16.34
CA LYS A 108 3.02 -24.84 16.49
C LYS A 108 2.07 -24.21 15.46
N PHE A 109 1.87 -24.82 14.28
CA PHE A 109 0.78 -24.44 13.37
C PHE A 109 -0.60 -24.73 14.00
N LEU A 110 -0.76 -25.89 14.64
CA LEU A 110 -2.00 -26.23 15.35
C LEU A 110 -2.29 -25.27 16.51
N GLU A 111 -1.26 -24.88 17.27
CA GLU A 111 -1.38 -23.88 18.34
C GLU A 111 -1.83 -22.52 17.81
N LYS A 112 -1.14 -21.97 16.80
CA LYS A 112 -1.50 -20.66 16.23
C LYS A 112 -2.85 -20.66 15.52
N ALA A 113 -3.25 -21.80 14.96
CA ALA A 113 -4.58 -21.98 14.38
C ALA A 113 -5.67 -22.13 15.45
N GLU A 114 -5.33 -22.17 16.74
CA GLU A 114 -6.25 -22.32 17.87
C GLU A 114 -6.93 -23.70 17.90
N ILE A 115 -6.38 -24.70 17.20
CA ILE A 115 -7.01 -26.02 17.00
C ILE A 115 -7.29 -26.71 18.34
N PHE A 116 -6.41 -26.55 19.32
CA PHE A 116 -6.53 -27.25 20.59
C PHE A 116 -7.62 -26.71 21.52
N TYR A 117 -7.99 -25.43 21.35
CA TYR A 117 -8.84 -24.72 22.31
C TYR A 117 -10.03 -23.99 21.66
N ALA A 118 -10.15 -24.01 20.33
CA ALA A 118 -11.26 -23.37 19.64
C ALA A 118 -12.61 -24.02 20.06
N PRO A 119 -13.59 -23.21 20.51
CA PRO A 119 -14.94 -23.70 20.82
C PRO A 119 -15.65 -24.14 19.53
N LEU A 120 -16.69 -24.99 19.66
CA LEU A 120 -17.40 -25.60 18.52
C LEU A 120 -17.79 -24.59 17.44
N ASN A 121 -18.37 -23.47 17.86
CA ASN A 121 -18.86 -22.39 16.99
C ASN A 121 -17.74 -21.70 16.18
N ASN A 122 -16.47 -21.81 16.62
CA ASN A 122 -15.32 -21.19 15.97
C ASN A 122 -14.32 -22.23 15.41
N PHE A 123 -14.59 -23.52 15.58
CA PHE A 123 -13.64 -24.58 15.21
C PHE A 123 -13.43 -24.67 13.69
N LEU A 124 -14.46 -24.39 12.88
CA LEU A 124 -14.30 -24.32 11.42
C LEU A 124 -13.34 -23.19 11.02
N ASN A 125 -13.37 -22.05 11.73
CA ASN A 125 -12.42 -20.97 11.50
C ASN A 125 -11.00 -21.39 11.90
N ALA A 126 -10.84 -22.16 12.98
CA ALA A 126 -9.56 -22.73 13.37
C ALA A 126 -9.00 -23.67 12.29
N LEU A 127 -9.83 -24.56 11.73
CA LEU A 127 -9.46 -25.42 10.60
C LEU A 127 -9.08 -24.60 9.35
N ASN A 128 -9.80 -23.52 9.06
CA ASN A 128 -9.46 -22.62 7.96
C ASN A 128 -8.16 -21.84 8.21
N LYS A 129 -7.88 -21.43 9.46
CA LYS A 129 -6.58 -20.84 9.83
C LYS A 129 -5.45 -21.86 9.60
N LEU A 130 -5.64 -23.11 10.02
CA LEU A 130 -4.68 -24.19 9.79
C LEU A 130 -4.45 -24.44 8.30
N ASP A 131 -5.51 -24.53 7.51
CA ASP A 131 -5.43 -24.71 6.05
C ASP A 131 -4.64 -23.56 5.40
N ASN A 132 -4.87 -22.33 5.82
CA ASN A 132 -4.06 -21.17 5.39
C ASN A 132 -2.60 -21.27 5.85
N PHE A 133 -2.32 -21.76 7.06
CA PHE A 133 -0.94 -21.98 7.50
C PHE A 133 -0.27 -23.11 6.76
N LEU A 134 -0.98 -24.16 6.37
CA LEU A 134 -0.38 -25.23 5.60
C LEU A 134 -0.15 -24.78 4.16
N TYR A 135 -1.14 -24.17 3.50
CA TYR A 135 -1.02 -23.66 2.13
C TYR A 135 0.10 -22.61 1.95
N ASN A 136 0.24 -21.67 2.89
CA ASN A 136 1.25 -20.61 2.79
C ASN A 136 2.66 -21.07 3.22
N PHE A 137 2.80 -22.25 3.82
CA PHE A 137 4.05 -22.72 4.41
C PHE A 137 4.46 -24.13 3.93
N SER A 138 3.64 -24.77 3.09
CA SER A 138 3.94 -26.05 2.44
C SER A 138 4.85 -25.83 1.24
N GLY A 139 6.12 -26.22 1.40
CA GLY A 139 7.00 -26.56 0.29
C GLY A 139 7.93 -25.44 -0.16
N GLY A 140 9.11 -25.38 0.47
CA GLY A 140 10.26 -24.68 -0.07
C GLY A 140 10.59 -25.15 -1.50
N LYS A 141 10.70 -24.20 -2.43
CA LYS A 141 11.34 -24.47 -3.71
C LYS A 141 12.84 -24.55 -3.48
N ILE A 142 13.42 -25.66 -3.90
CA ILE A 142 14.86 -25.80 -3.97
C ILE A 142 15.36 -24.99 -5.16
N VAL A 143 16.26 -24.04 -4.90
CA VAL A 143 16.90 -23.22 -5.93
C VAL A 143 18.41 -23.45 -5.85
N TYR A 144 19.04 -23.81 -6.97
CA TYR A 144 20.48 -24.07 -7.09
C TYR A 144 21.16 -22.96 -7.91
N TYR A 145 22.36 -22.52 -7.50
CA TYR A 145 23.23 -21.63 -8.27
C TYR A 145 24.72 -21.96 -8.13
N GLU A 146 25.47 -21.74 -9.21
CA GLU A 146 26.87 -22.17 -9.39
C GLU A 146 27.88 -21.46 -8.44
N ASN A 147 27.54 -20.31 -7.86
CA ASN A 147 28.50 -19.47 -7.10
C ASN A 147 28.13 -19.20 -5.63
N SER A 148 27.06 -19.81 -5.08
CA SER A 148 26.66 -19.58 -3.68
C SER A 148 27.20 -20.68 -2.76
N PRO A 149 27.84 -20.38 -1.62
CA PRO A 149 28.23 -21.41 -0.65
C PRO A 149 27.03 -21.93 0.18
N TYR A 150 25.81 -21.42 -0.04
CA TYR A 150 24.59 -21.84 0.66
C TYR A 150 23.40 -22.05 -0.30
N GLN A 151 22.60 -23.08 -0.01
CA GLN A 151 21.34 -23.46 -0.63
C GLN A 151 20.19 -23.16 0.33
N ILE A 152 19.08 -22.57 -0.15
CA ILE A 152 17.90 -22.32 0.67
C ILE A 152 17.01 -23.55 0.62
N LEU A 153 16.70 -24.10 1.80
CA LEU A 153 15.85 -25.29 1.91
C LEU A 153 14.40 -24.92 2.18
N ALA A 154 14.15 -23.96 3.06
CA ALA A 154 12.80 -23.56 3.45
C ALA A 154 12.76 -22.17 4.08
N TYR A 155 11.59 -21.54 3.99
CA TYR A 155 11.23 -20.37 4.76
C TYR A 155 10.27 -20.77 5.87
N ASP A 156 10.53 -20.27 7.08
CA ASP A 156 9.72 -20.51 8.26
C ASP A 156 9.23 -19.16 8.79
N PHE A 157 8.21 -18.60 8.15
CA PHE A 157 7.63 -17.29 8.54
C PHE A 157 6.90 -17.33 9.89
N LEU A 158 6.76 -18.52 10.48
CA LEU A 158 6.12 -18.71 11.77
C LEU A 158 7.09 -18.34 12.90
N PHE A 159 8.36 -18.71 12.71
CA PHE A 159 9.49 -18.35 13.59
C PHE A 159 10.37 -17.23 13.05
N ASP A 160 9.99 -16.62 11.93
CA ASP A 160 10.73 -15.55 11.27
C ASP A 160 12.14 -16.04 10.89
N GLN A 161 12.27 -17.23 10.28
CA GLN A 161 13.55 -17.88 9.97
C GLN A 161 13.66 -18.35 8.50
N VAL A 162 14.91 -18.46 8.04
CA VAL A 162 15.31 -19.07 6.76
C VAL A 162 16.23 -20.24 7.05
N GLU A 163 15.97 -21.38 6.43
CA GLU A 163 16.85 -22.55 6.48
C GLU A 163 17.81 -22.53 5.29
N LEU A 164 19.11 -22.49 5.61
CA LEU A 164 20.21 -22.44 4.67
C LEU A 164 21.09 -23.67 4.86
N LYS A 165 21.30 -24.47 3.84
CA LYS A 165 22.29 -25.54 3.81
C LYS A 165 23.59 -25.03 3.21
N LYS A 166 24.72 -25.20 3.88
CA LYS A 166 26.01 -24.88 3.25
C LYS A 166 26.32 -25.94 2.18
N ILE A 167 26.86 -25.57 1.02
CA ILE A 167 27.11 -26.54 -0.07
C ILE A 167 28.27 -27.47 0.29
N ASP A 168 29.31 -26.94 0.94
CA ASP A 168 30.53 -27.70 1.27
C ASP A 168 30.47 -28.45 2.61
N GLU A 169 29.50 -28.12 3.46
CA GLU A 169 29.28 -28.77 4.75
C GLU A 169 27.81 -29.15 4.77
N ASP A 170 27.46 -30.42 4.98
CA ASP A 170 26.08 -30.94 5.00
C ASP A 170 25.24 -30.42 6.20
N LYS A 171 25.55 -29.21 6.64
CA LYS A 171 25.07 -28.51 7.81
C LYS A 171 24.02 -27.49 7.40
N ILE A 172 22.85 -27.64 8.02
CA ILE A 172 21.73 -26.71 7.91
C ILE A 172 21.87 -25.65 9.01
N VAL A 173 21.77 -24.38 8.62
CA VAL A 173 21.79 -23.20 9.49
C VAL A 173 20.43 -22.52 9.38
N LYS A 174 19.84 -22.21 10.53
CA LYS A 174 18.59 -21.45 10.60
C LYS A 174 18.92 -20.03 11.03
N LEU A 175 18.59 -19.05 10.19
CA LEU A 175 18.84 -17.63 10.49
C LEU A 175 17.54 -16.85 10.53
N PRO A 176 17.39 -15.86 11.43
CA PRO A 176 16.23 -14.97 11.38
C PRO A 176 16.11 -14.28 10.02
N ILE A 177 14.89 -14.15 9.49
CA ILE A 177 14.63 -13.44 8.22
C ILE A 177 15.19 -12.03 8.29
N ASN A 178 14.94 -11.30 9.38
CA ASN A 178 15.53 -9.97 9.62
C ASN A 178 17.06 -9.98 9.60
N PHE A 179 17.69 -11.03 10.12
CA PHE A 179 19.15 -11.14 10.13
C PHE A 179 19.68 -11.32 8.70
N VAL A 180 19.01 -12.13 7.89
CA VAL A 180 19.30 -12.27 6.45
C VAL A 180 19.08 -10.93 5.73
N PHE A 181 17.97 -10.26 6.03
CA PHE A 181 17.62 -8.95 5.47
C PHE A 181 18.50 -7.80 5.90
N ASN A 182 19.28 -7.90 6.98
CA ASN A 182 20.12 -6.79 7.46
C ASN A 182 21.60 -7.00 7.12
N ASN A 183 22.05 -8.26 7.10
CA ASN A 183 23.48 -8.56 7.02
C ASN A 183 23.95 -8.99 5.62
N PHE A 184 23.02 -9.29 4.70
CA PHE A 184 23.36 -9.65 3.34
C PHE A 184 23.15 -8.42 2.43
N SER A 185 24.19 -8.05 1.66
CA SER A 185 24.24 -6.81 0.87
C SER A 185 23.87 -7.06 -0.59
N LEU A 186 23.26 -6.07 -1.25
CA LEU A 186 22.88 -6.07 -2.68
C LEU A 186 23.98 -5.45 -3.58
N THR A 187 25.13 -5.10 -3.01
CA THR A 187 26.19 -4.42 -3.74
C THR A 187 27.49 -5.16 -3.54
N LYS A 188 28.09 -5.57 -4.68
CA LYS A 188 29.50 -5.95 -4.78
C LYS A 188 30.33 -4.89 -4.07
N LYS A 189 30.79 -5.18 -2.86
CA LYS A 189 31.83 -4.40 -2.21
C LYS A 189 32.99 -5.34 -1.93
N GLU A 190 34.15 -4.94 -2.42
CA GLU A 190 35.41 -5.58 -2.11
C GLU A 190 35.57 -5.70 -0.58
N PRO A 191 36.05 -6.85 -0.09
CA PRO A 191 36.13 -7.13 1.33
C PRO A 191 37.08 -6.13 1.99
N LYS A 192 36.58 -5.35 2.96
CA LYS A 192 37.43 -4.47 3.79
C LYS A 192 38.04 -5.27 4.95
N GLU A 193 39.33 -5.04 5.19
CA GLU A 193 40.09 -5.64 6.29
C GLU A 193 39.49 -5.33 7.66
N THR A 194 39.44 -6.36 8.50
CA THR A 194 38.82 -6.40 9.83
C THR A 194 39.60 -5.59 10.87
N LYS A 195 38.93 -4.68 11.59
CA LYS A 195 39.38 -4.20 12.91
C LYS A 195 38.71 -5.01 14.02
N GLU A 196 39.50 -5.60 14.91
CA GLU A 196 39.04 -6.39 16.06
C GLU A 196 38.35 -5.51 17.12
N LEU A 197 37.30 -6.05 17.76
CA LEU A 197 36.69 -5.49 18.97
C LEU A 197 36.74 -6.50 20.15
N PRO A 198 36.67 -6.01 21.41
CA PRO A 198 37.19 -6.70 22.57
C PRO A 198 36.25 -7.75 23.17
N LYS A 199 36.88 -8.73 23.81
CA LYS A 199 36.30 -9.93 24.42
C LYS A 199 35.51 -9.63 25.70
N LYS A 200 34.28 -10.17 25.79
CA LYS A 200 33.74 -10.82 27.00
C LYS A 200 32.57 -11.75 26.65
N GLU A 201 32.69 -12.98 27.11
CA GLU A 201 31.89 -14.15 26.74
C GLU A 201 30.64 -14.34 27.63
N LYS A 202 29.59 -14.97 27.10
CA LYS A 202 29.26 -16.38 27.45
C LYS A 202 28.12 -16.99 26.60
N LYS A 203 28.51 -18.06 25.89
CA LYS A 203 27.76 -19.25 25.41
C LYS A 203 26.56 -19.05 24.46
N LEU A 204 26.87 -18.68 23.22
CA LEU A 204 26.28 -19.36 22.05
C LEU A 204 27.40 -20.17 21.37
N THR A 205 27.12 -21.44 21.11
CA THR A 205 27.99 -22.37 20.39
C THR A 205 28.17 -21.90 18.93
N THR A 206 29.30 -21.21 18.72
CA THR A 206 30.13 -21.22 17.50
C THR A 206 29.42 -21.12 16.15
N VAL A 207 29.16 -19.87 15.73
CA VAL A 207 29.55 -19.43 14.38
C VAL A 207 30.58 -18.33 14.56
N LYS A 208 31.86 -18.70 14.47
CA LYS A 208 32.95 -17.73 14.36
C LYS A 208 32.71 -16.91 13.09
N ASN A 209 32.76 -15.59 13.26
CA ASN A 209 32.68 -14.59 12.21
C ASN A 209 33.46 -15.00 10.94
N LYS A 210 32.72 -15.29 9.87
CA LYS A 210 33.09 -14.93 8.51
C LYS A 210 31.99 -14.01 8.02
N ILE A 211 32.35 -12.79 7.65
CA ILE A 211 31.48 -11.94 6.82
C ILE A 211 31.38 -12.68 5.50
N VAL A 212 30.27 -13.36 5.26
CA VAL A 212 30.00 -14.08 4.01
C VAL A 212 29.53 -13.02 3.02
N VAL A 213 30.39 -12.67 2.06
CA VAL A 213 29.98 -11.92 0.88
C VAL A 213 29.13 -12.87 0.03
N ALA A 214 27.86 -12.58 -0.14
CA ALA A 214 26.92 -13.40 -0.89
C ALA A 214 26.25 -12.52 -1.95
N ASP A 215 26.78 -12.54 -3.17
CA ASP A 215 26.44 -11.55 -4.21
C ASP A 215 25.36 -12.02 -5.21
N GLU A 216 24.86 -13.27 -5.17
CA GLU A 216 23.88 -13.74 -6.18
C GLU A 216 22.65 -14.45 -5.57
N ALA A 217 22.82 -15.33 -4.57
CA ALA A 217 21.69 -16.02 -3.93
C ALA A 217 20.71 -15.07 -3.22
N VAL A 218 21.19 -13.90 -2.80
CA VAL A 218 20.44 -12.92 -2.00
C VAL A 218 19.48 -12.11 -2.87
N GLU A 219 19.88 -11.72 -4.08
CA GLU A 219 18.98 -11.04 -5.03
C GLU A 219 17.79 -11.92 -5.39
N GLU A 220 17.99 -13.22 -5.55
CA GLU A 220 16.90 -14.11 -5.94
C GLU A 220 15.99 -14.54 -4.79
N ILE A 221 16.45 -14.51 -3.54
CA ILE A 221 15.58 -14.52 -2.34
C ILE A 221 14.57 -13.39 -2.45
N PHE A 222 15.08 -12.17 -2.71
CA PHE A 222 14.28 -10.97 -2.84
C PHE A 222 13.35 -11.00 -4.05
N TYR A 223 13.78 -11.54 -5.20
CA TYR A 223 12.90 -11.75 -6.36
C TYR A 223 11.93 -12.91 -6.20
N THR A 224 12.25 -13.94 -5.42
CA THR A 224 11.33 -15.06 -5.11
C THR A 224 10.17 -14.57 -4.24
N TYR A 225 10.45 -13.72 -3.26
CA TYR A 225 9.43 -13.02 -2.48
C TYR A 225 8.55 -12.12 -3.32
N LEU A 226 9.11 -11.46 -4.34
CA LEU A 226 8.29 -10.74 -5.31
C LEU A 226 7.45 -11.74 -6.10
N LYS A 227 8.02 -12.84 -6.61
CA LYS A 227 7.34 -13.84 -7.45
C LYS A 227 6.21 -14.59 -6.74
N ASN A 228 6.34 -14.95 -5.46
CA ASN A 228 5.30 -15.63 -4.67
C ASN A 228 4.29 -14.62 -4.08
N ILE A 229 3.02 -14.77 -4.44
CA ILE A 229 1.94 -13.86 -4.05
C ILE A 229 1.73 -13.85 -2.54
N ASP A 230 1.70 -15.02 -1.92
CA ASP A 230 1.29 -15.19 -0.53
C ASP A 230 2.37 -14.67 0.43
N GLU A 231 3.63 -14.91 0.08
CA GLU A 231 4.80 -14.39 0.81
C GLU A 231 4.88 -12.87 0.72
N PHE A 232 4.67 -12.29 -0.47
CA PHE A 232 4.62 -10.84 -0.64
C PHE A 232 3.49 -10.21 0.18
N VAL A 233 2.30 -10.83 0.18
CA VAL A 233 1.17 -10.38 0.98
C VAL A 233 1.47 -10.46 2.48
N TYR A 234 2.13 -11.52 2.95
CA TYR A 234 2.57 -11.65 4.34
C TYR A 234 3.53 -10.52 4.74
N LEU A 235 4.53 -10.22 3.90
CA LEU A 235 5.50 -9.15 4.15
C LEU A 235 4.82 -7.78 4.16
N LEU A 236 3.96 -7.50 3.19
CA LEU A 236 3.16 -6.27 3.18
C LEU A 236 2.32 -6.10 4.44
N LYS A 237 1.73 -7.20 4.94
CA LYS A 237 0.83 -7.18 6.10
C LYS A 237 1.58 -6.98 7.42
N ASN A 238 2.72 -7.65 7.59
CA ASN A 238 3.36 -7.78 8.90
C ASN A 238 4.73 -7.08 9.00
N LYS A 239 5.37 -6.75 7.87
CA LYS A 239 6.78 -6.34 7.81
C LYS A 239 7.03 -5.31 6.69
N LEU A 240 6.11 -4.38 6.47
CA LEU A 240 6.24 -3.35 5.42
C LEU A 240 7.56 -2.56 5.54
N ASP A 241 8.01 -2.27 6.76
CA ASP A 241 9.26 -1.54 6.99
C ASP A 241 10.49 -2.28 6.44
N LEU A 242 10.49 -3.62 6.48
CA LEU A 242 11.57 -4.41 5.86
C LEU A 242 11.59 -4.27 4.35
N LEU A 243 10.41 -4.24 3.71
CA LEU A 243 10.30 -4.01 2.27
C LEU A 243 10.83 -2.61 1.92
N LYS A 244 10.50 -1.59 2.71
CA LYS A 244 10.94 -0.20 2.51
C LYS A 244 12.45 -0.01 2.68
N VAL A 245 13.10 -0.77 3.55
CA VAL A 245 14.56 -0.74 3.71
C VAL A 245 15.28 -1.23 2.45
N ARG A 246 14.67 -2.15 1.70
CA ARG A 246 15.34 -2.88 0.62
C ARG A 246 14.88 -2.50 -0.78
N PHE A 247 13.64 -2.06 -0.94
CA PHE A 247 13.07 -1.68 -2.22
C PHE A 247 12.61 -0.24 -2.22
N LYS A 248 12.74 0.40 -3.38
CA LYS A 248 12.11 1.70 -3.58
C LYS A 248 10.59 1.54 -3.56
N ILE A 249 9.91 2.55 -3.04
CA ILE A 249 8.46 2.53 -2.80
C ILE A 249 7.68 2.28 -4.09
N TYR A 250 8.11 2.87 -5.21
CA TYR A 250 7.49 2.65 -6.51
C TYR A 250 7.57 1.17 -6.96
N GLN A 251 8.64 0.44 -6.61
CA GLN A 251 8.79 -0.97 -6.99
C GLN A 251 7.78 -1.84 -6.25
N ILE A 252 7.55 -1.54 -4.96
CA ILE A 252 6.52 -2.20 -4.15
C ILE A 252 5.13 -1.92 -4.74
N ILE A 253 4.87 -0.67 -5.13
CA ILE A 253 3.61 -0.24 -5.76
C ILE A 253 3.37 -0.95 -7.09
N LEU A 254 4.37 -0.97 -7.98
CA LEU A 254 4.29 -1.67 -9.27
C LEU A 254 4.02 -3.16 -9.06
N ARG A 255 4.67 -3.78 -8.05
CA ARG A 255 4.38 -5.18 -7.73
C ARG A 255 2.94 -5.36 -7.28
N ILE A 256 2.42 -4.51 -6.40
CA ILE A 256 1.00 -4.57 -6.00
C ILE A 256 0.08 -4.42 -7.23
N ALA A 257 0.41 -3.53 -8.17
CA ALA A 257 -0.36 -3.33 -9.39
C ALA A 257 -0.34 -4.56 -10.32
N ASP A 258 0.85 -5.13 -10.57
CA ASP A 258 1.01 -6.37 -11.34
C ASP A 258 0.23 -7.51 -10.70
N LEU A 259 0.27 -7.55 -9.38
CA LEU A 259 -0.51 -8.50 -8.62
C LEU A 259 -2.01 -8.27 -8.89
N LEU A 260 -2.54 -7.08 -8.66
CA LEU A 260 -3.94 -6.76 -8.94
C LEU A 260 -4.39 -7.04 -10.40
N ALA A 261 -3.47 -7.13 -11.36
CA ALA A 261 -3.77 -7.46 -12.75
C ALA A 261 -4.00 -8.96 -13.04
N LEU A 262 -3.50 -9.90 -12.22
CA LEU A 262 -3.70 -11.33 -12.49
C LEU A 262 -5.15 -11.77 -12.14
N LYS A 263 -5.81 -12.49 -13.07
CA LYS A 263 -7.24 -12.83 -13.03
C LYS A 263 -7.63 -13.84 -11.93
N GLU A 264 -6.71 -14.68 -11.45
CA GLU A 264 -7.00 -15.78 -10.53
C GLU A 264 -6.58 -15.45 -9.10
N ARG A 265 -7.43 -14.73 -8.34
CA ARG A 265 -7.11 -14.34 -6.95
C ARG A 265 -8.33 -14.33 -6.06
N LYS A 266 -8.65 -15.46 -5.47
CA LYS A 266 -9.64 -15.52 -4.40
C LYS A 266 -8.94 -15.24 -3.07
N GLY A 267 -9.07 -14.01 -2.55
CA GLY A 267 -8.71 -13.69 -1.15
C GLY A 267 -8.00 -12.37 -0.90
N HIS A 268 -7.03 -11.98 -1.75
CA HIS A 268 -6.12 -10.86 -1.43
C HIS A 268 -6.44 -9.53 -2.14
N THR A 269 -7.34 -9.52 -3.11
CA THR A 269 -7.64 -8.33 -3.94
C THR A 269 -8.02 -7.11 -3.10
N THR A 270 -8.94 -7.28 -2.14
CA THR A 270 -9.40 -6.19 -1.27
C THR A 270 -8.25 -5.66 -0.40
N PHE A 271 -7.40 -6.55 0.11
CA PHE A 271 -6.24 -6.17 0.92
C PHE A 271 -5.21 -5.41 0.09
N LEU A 272 -4.85 -5.92 -1.08
CA LEU A 272 -3.87 -5.30 -1.98
C LEU A 272 -4.35 -3.91 -2.44
N LYS A 273 -5.64 -3.73 -2.72
CA LYS A 273 -6.22 -2.41 -2.97
C LYS A 273 -6.01 -1.49 -1.76
N LYS A 274 -6.42 -1.90 -0.56
CA LYS A 274 -6.26 -1.07 0.66
C LYS A 274 -4.79 -0.69 0.90
N MET A 275 -3.87 -1.63 0.73
CA MET A 275 -2.44 -1.36 0.88
C MET A 275 -1.91 -0.41 -0.19
N LEU A 276 -2.36 -0.53 -1.44
CA LEU A 276 -2.00 0.40 -2.50
C LEU A 276 -2.38 1.84 -2.14
N PHE A 277 -3.63 2.05 -1.70
CA PHE A 277 -4.10 3.37 -1.26
C PHE A 277 -3.29 3.88 -0.06
N LYS A 278 -3.09 3.06 0.96
CA LYS A 278 -2.34 3.44 2.16
C LYS A 278 -0.90 3.87 1.83
N ILE A 279 -0.19 3.09 1.01
CA ILE A 279 1.19 3.41 0.62
C ILE A 279 1.23 4.74 -0.15
N LEU A 280 0.30 4.94 -1.09
CA LEU A 280 0.21 6.19 -1.87
C LEU A 280 -0.22 7.42 -1.05
N GLU A 281 -0.89 7.23 0.08
CA GLU A 281 -1.25 8.32 1.00
C GLU A 281 -0.10 8.73 1.92
N GLU A 282 0.76 7.78 2.30
CA GLU A 282 1.81 7.96 3.31
C GLU A 282 3.18 8.27 2.69
N GLU A 283 3.45 7.79 1.48
CA GLU A 283 4.81 7.74 0.92
C GLU A 283 5.00 8.60 -0.33
N LYS A 284 6.20 9.16 -0.46
CA LYS A 284 6.59 10.02 -1.58
C LYS A 284 7.17 9.24 -2.75
N ILE A 285 6.72 9.55 -3.96
CA ILE A 285 7.25 9.01 -5.22
C ILE A 285 7.91 10.15 -6.00
N SER A 286 9.06 9.89 -6.61
CA SER A 286 9.72 10.88 -7.46
C SER A 286 8.93 11.15 -8.75
N GLU A 287 9.05 12.35 -9.31
CA GLU A 287 8.40 12.74 -10.59
C GLU A 287 8.75 11.78 -11.74
N GLU A 288 9.99 11.30 -11.80
CA GLU A 288 10.46 10.35 -12.82
C GLU A 288 9.76 8.99 -12.72
N GLU A 289 9.51 8.52 -11.50
CA GLU A 289 8.87 7.22 -11.21
C GLU A 289 7.33 7.31 -11.26
N LEU A 290 6.77 8.50 -10.98
CA LEU A 290 5.33 8.77 -10.92
C LEU A 290 4.61 8.45 -12.22
N ARG A 291 5.23 8.74 -13.37
CA ARG A 291 4.63 8.48 -14.69
C ARG A 291 4.37 7.00 -14.91
N ALA A 292 5.37 6.15 -14.65
CA ALA A 292 5.27 4.70 -14.82
C ALA A 292 4.24 4.09 -13.85
N VAL A 293 4.24 4.55 -12.59
CA VAL A 293 3.26 4.14 -11.58
C VAL A 293 1.83 4.52 -12.00
N LYS A 294 1.63 5.76 -12.48
CA LYS A 294 0.32 6.27 -12.89
C LYS A 294 -0.24 5.49 -14.07
N GLU A 295 0.56 5.26 -15.11
CA GLU A 295 0.13 4.49 -16.28
C GLU A 295 -0.28 3.06 -15.88
N ARG A 296 0.56 2.39 -15.08
CA ARG A 296 0.31 1.01 -14.66
C ARG A 296 -0.94 0.88 -13.80
N ILE A 297 -1.11 1.73 -12.79
CA ILE A 297 -2.28 1.69 -11.88
C ILE A 297 -3.58 1.98 -12.64
N LEU A 298 -3.61 3.00 -13.49
CA LEU A 298 -4.84 3.37 -14.21
C LEU A 298 -5.26 2.32 -15.25
N SER A 299 -4.32 1.52 -15.75
CA SER A 299 -4.59 0.40 -16.66
C SER A 299 -5.31 -0.79 -16.00
N LEU A 300 -5.33 -0.88 -14.66
CA LEU A 300 -5.89 -2.03 -13.96
C LEU A 300 -7.41 -2.15 -14.17
N SER A 301 -7.87 -3.30 -14.65
CA SER A 301 -9.29 -3.61 -14.87
C SER A 301 -10.06 -3.87 -13.58
N VAL A 302 -9.37 -4.27 -12.51
CA VAL A 302 -9.97 -4.55 -11.20
C VAL A 302 -10.41 -3.27 -10.46
N LEU A 303 -9.92 -2.10 -10.87
CA LEU A 303 -10.26 -0.82 -10.28
C LEU A 303 -11.53 -0.23 -10.91
N LYS A 304 -12.51 0.13 -10.08
CA LYS A 304 -13.74 0.81 -10.52
C LYS A 304 -13.46 2.28 -10.86
N PRO A 305 -14.29 2.94 -11.70
CA PRO A 305 -14.12 4.36 -12.03
C PRO A 305 -13.85 5.29 -10.83
N PRO A 306 -14.61 5.25 -9.71
CA PRO A 306 -14.33 6.11 -8.57
C PRO A 306 -12.99 5.80 -7.89
N GLU A 307 -12.55 4.54 -7.88
CA GLU A 307 -11.25 4.14 -7.33
C GLU A 307 -10.10 4.69 -8.19
N LYS A 308 -10.27 4.66 -9.53
CA LYS A 308 -9.29 5.24 -10.46
C LYS A 308 -9.17 6.75 -10.31
N GLU A 309 -10.30 7.43 -10.12
CA GLU A 309 -10.33 8.88 -9.93
C GLU A 309 -9.69 9.30 -8.60
N ALA A 310 -9.97 8.56 -7.52
CA ALA A 310 -9.32 8.77 -6.23
C ALA A 310 -7.79 8.56 -6.31
N LEU A 311 -7.33 7.47 -6.93
CA LEU A 311 -5.90 7.20 -7.13
C LEU A 311 -5.24 8.25 -8.03
N LYS A 312 -5.94 8.71 -9.08
CA LYS A 312 -5.47 9.80 -9.93
C LYS A 312 -5.26 11.08 -9.11
N SER A 313 -6.22 11.43 -8.25
CA SER A 313 -6.10 12.59 -7.37
C SER A 313 -4.93 12.47 -6.37
N LEU A 314 -4.68 11.28 -5.82
CA LEU A 314 -3.55 11.02 -4.92
C LEU A 314 -2.20 11.14 -5.66
N LEU A 315 -2.09 10.55 -6.85
CA LEU A 315 -0.88 10.63 -7.67
C LEU A 315 -0.63 12.07 -8.17
N GLU A 316 -1.69 12.84 -8.43
CA GLU A 316 -1.61 14.25 -8.85
C GLU A 316 -1.39 15.21 -7.66
N ARG A 317 -1.66 14.76 -6.43
CA ARG A 317 -1.37 15.51 -5.20
C ARG A 317 0.12 15.70 -4.97
N GLU A 318 0.95 14.74 -5.36
CA GLU A 318 2.41 14.83 -5.24
C GLU A 318 3.04 15.73 -6.31
N SER A 319 2.41 15.83 -7.49
CA SER A 319 2.76 16.82 -8.53
C SER A 319 2.23 18.23 -8.24
N ARG A 320 1.71 18.51 -7.03
CA ARG A 320 1.32 19.87 -6.65
C ARG A 320 2.60 20.70 -6.52
N LYS A 321 2.95 21.39 -7.61
CA LYS A 321 3.98 22.44 -7.63
C LYS A 321 3.78 23.33 -6.40
N VAL A 322 4.76 23.32 -5.51
CA VAL A 322 4.81 24.27 -4.40
C VAL A 322 4.82 25.66 -5.02
N VAL A 323 3.85 26.49 -4.61
CA VAL A 323 3.75 27.85 -5.10
C VAL A 323 4.33 28.78 -4.06
N TYR A 324 5.41 29.47 -4.42
CA TYR A 324 6.10 30.40 -3.54
C TYR A 324 5.40 31.75 -3.44
N HIS A 325 5.14 32.24 -2.24
CA HIS A 325 4.48 33.52 -1.95
C HIS A 325 5.20 34.27 -0.84
N THR A 326 4.91 35.56 -0.68
CA THR A 326 5.30 36.27 0.55
C THR A 326 4.42 35.83 1.72
N ILE A 327 4.95 35.93 2.94
CA ILE A 327 4.16 35.68 4.16
C ILE A 327 2.91 36.57 4.17
N LYS A 328 3.05 37.85 3.79
CA LYS A 328 1.91 38.80 3.70
C LYS A 328 0.87 38.37 2.65
N GLY A 329 1.29 37.81 1.53
CA GLY A 329 0.38 37.27 0.52
C GLY A 329 -0.44 36.12 1.09
N ILE A 330 0.23 35.19 1.77
CA ILE A 330 -0.40 34.04 2.43
C ILE A 330 -1.37 34.50 3.52
N GLU A 331 -0.99 35.46 4.37
CA GLU A 331 -1.84 36.00 5.43
C GLU A 331 -3.08 36.69 4.87
N ARG A 332 -2.93 37.51 3.82
CA ARG A 332 -4.07 38.14 3.13
C ARG A 332 -5.03 37.11 2.55
N ALA A 333 -4.50 36.08 1.89
CA ALA A 333 -5.32 34.99 1.34
C ALA A 333 -6.05 34.19 2.45
N LYS A 334 -5.42 34.00 3.62
CA LYS A 334 -6.08 33.38 4.79
C LYS A 334 -7.21 34.25 5.34
N GLU A 335 -7.01 35.56 5.45
CA GLU A 335 -8.06 36.47 5.91
C GLU A 335 -9.21 36.55 4.90
N GLU A 336 -8.91 36.59 3.60
CA GLU A 336 -9.92 36.52 2.54
C GLU A 336 -10.74 35.23 2.64
N LEU A 337 -10.08 34.08 2.83
CA LEU A 337 -10.76 32.80 3.03
C LEU A 337 -11.70 32.85 4.25
N LYS A 338 -11.29 33.49 5.35
CA LYS A 338 -12.11 33.66 6.54
C LYS A 338 -13.36 34.51 6.22
N ILE A 339 -13.18 35.66 5.56
CA ILE A 339 -14.28 36.53 5.12
C ILE A 339 -15.25 35.78 4.19
N LEU A 340 -14.73 34.97 3.26
CA LEU A 340 -15.57 34.16 2.36
C LEU A 340 -16.40 33.12 3.12
N ASN A 341 -15.82 32.46 4.13
CA ASN A 341 -16.56 31.52 4.98
C ASN A 341 -17.66 32.23 5.78
N GLU A 342 -17.41 33.43 6.29
CA GLU A 342 -18.42 34.25 6.97
C GLU A 342 -19.55 34.66 5.99
N LYS A 343 -19.20 35.05 4.76
CA LYS A 343 -20.19 35.33 3.70
C LYS A 343 -21.02 34.09 3.34
N LEU A 344 -20.41 32.91 3.27
CA LEU A 344 -21.11 31.65 3.02
C LEU A 344 -22.10 31.32 4.13
N LYS A 345 -21.76 31.62 5.39
CA LYS A 345 -22.67 31.47 6.53
C LYS A 345 -23.87 32.41 6.41
N LYS A 346 -23.64 33.70 6.15
CA LYS A 346 -24.72 34.69 5.93
C LYS A 346 -25.62 34.29 4.75
N ASN A 347 -25.03 33.89 3.64
CA ASN A 347 -25.78 33.40 2.47
C ASN A 347 -26.67 32.19 2.81
N ALA A 348 -26.24 31.29 3.70
CA ALA A 348 -27.07 30.18 4.15
C ALA A 348 -28.29 30.64 4.96
N GLU A 349 -28.16 31.69 5.77
CA GLU A 349 -29.25 32.33 6.50
C GLU A 349 -30.23 33.01 5.53
N ASP A 350 -29.73 33.73 4.53
CA ASP A 350 -30.55 34.38 3.50
C ASP A 350 -31.32 33.36 2.65
N LEU A 351 -30.68 32.24 2.32
CA LEU A 351 -31.32 31.16 1.57
C LEU A 351 -32.38 30.42 2.41
N ALA A 352 -32.21 30.35 3.73
CA ALA A 352 -33.23 29.84 4.64
C ALA A 352 -34.44 30.79 4.74
N LYS A 353 -34.21 32.11 4.80
CA LYS A 353 -35.27 33.13 4.77
C LYS A 353 -36.04 33.10 3.45
N ALA A 354 -35.33 33.11 2.31
CA ALA A 354 -35.94 33.04 0.99
C ALA A 354 -36.80 31.77 0.79
N ARG A 355 -36.42 30.63 1.39
CA ARG A 355 -37.21 29.39 1.36
C ARG A 355 -38.54 29.50 2.12
N SER A 356 -38.61 30.35 3.14
CA SER A 356 -39.82 30.51 3.96
C SER A 356 -40.95 31.25 3.23
N HIS A 357 -40.66 31.89 2.10
CA HIS A 357 -41.63 32.64 1.28
C HIS A 357 -42.42 31.77 0.28
N GLY A 358 -42.36 30.44 0.39
CA GLY A 358 -43.34 29.50 -0.20
C GLY A 358 -43.08 29.12 -1.66
N ASP A 359 -43.19 30.06 -2.60
CA ASP A 359 -43.13 29.73 -4.03
C ASP A 359 -41.72 29.87 -4.62
N LEU A 360 -40.97 28.76 -4.60
CA LEU A 360 -39.55 28.71 -4.96
C LEU A 360 -39.31 28.84 -6.48
N SER A 361 -40.33 28.61 -7.31
CA SER A 361 -40.23 28.61 -8.78
C SER A 361 -40.01 30.01 -9.36
N GLU A 362 -40.70 31.00 -8.76
CA GLU A 362 -40.68 32.41 -9.17
C GLU A 362 -39.83 33.30 -8.26
N ASN A 363 -39.39 32.79 -7.10
CA ASN A 363 -38.61 33.57 -6.15
C ASN A 363 -37.20 33.91 -6.69
N TYR A 364 -37.08 35.14 -7.20
CA TYR A 364 -35.84 35.71 -7.72
C TYR A 364 -34.74 35.81 -6.65
N GLU A 365 -35.10 36.12 -5.40
CA GLU A 365 -34.16 36.20 -4.27
C GLU A 365 -33.56 34.82 -3.96
N TYR A 366 -34.37 33.76 -4.04
CA TYR A 366 -33.88 32.39 -3.87
C TYR A 366 -32.89 31.99 -4.97
N LYS A 367 -33.17 32.35 -6.23
CA LYS A 367 -32.29 32.07 -7.37
C LYS A 367 -30.94 32.79 -7.22
N ILE A 368 -30.95 34.10 -6.93
CA ILE A 368 -29.73 34.88 -6.68
C ILE A 368 -28.93 34.29 -5.51
N ALA A 369 -29.58 34.01 -4.39
CA ALA A 369 -28.89 33.49 -3.21
C ALA A 369 -28.24 32.12 -3.50
N LYS A 370 -28.88 31.27 -4.31
CA LYS A 370 -28.33 29.97 -4.71
C LYS A 370 -27.14 30.11 -5.66
N GLU A 371 -27.20 31.04 -6.62
CA GLU A 371 -26.08 31.34 -7.51
C GLU A 371 -24.87 31.90 -6.75
N GLU A 372 -25.11 32.85 -5.83
CA GLU A 372 -24.07 33.40 -4.96
C GLU A 372 -23.45 32.32 -4.08
N ARG A 373 -24.26 31.39 -3.55
CA ARG A 373 -23.75 30.23 -2.80
C ARG A 373 -22.77 29.41 -3.61
N ASN A 374 -23.12 29.08 -4.85
CA ASN A 374 -22.27 28.30 -5.75
C ASN A 374 -20.98 29.06 -6.06
N ARG A 375 -21.06 30.37 -6.30
CA ARG A 375 -19.90 31.24 -6.50
C ARG A 375 -18.96 31.22 -5.29
N LEU A 376 -19.51 31.41 -4.09
CA LEU A 376 -18.75 31.38 -2.84
C LEU A 376 -18.09 30.02 -2.60
N LEU A 377 -18.80 28.91 -2.79
CA LEU A 377 -18.26 27.56 -2.61
C LEU A 377 -17.12 27.28 -3.58
N ASN A 378 -17.27 27.65 -4.86
CA ASN A 378 -16.21 27.48 -5.86
C ASN A 378 -14.98 28.31 -5.51
N TRP A 379 -15.18 29.55 -5.04
CA TRP A 379 -14.09 30.43 -4.70
C TRP A 379 -13.34 29.98 -3.44
N ILE A 380 -14.07 29.58 -2.39
CA ILE A 380 -13.52 28.96 -1.18
C ILE A 380 -12.72 27.71 -1.53
N LYS A 381 -13.24 26.86 -2.42
CA LYS A 381 -12.54 25.65 -2.86
C LYS A 381 -11.22 26.00 -3.55
N SER A 382 -11.23 26.90 -4.55
CA SER A 382 -10.02 27.33 -5.26
C SER A 382 -8.99 27.92 -4.31
N LEU A 383 -9.39 28.90 -3.49
CA LEU A 383 -8.50 29.59 -2.56
C LEU A 383 -7.94 28.63 -1.49
N SER A 384 -8.74 27.68 -1.00
CA SER A 384 -8.28 26.64 -0.07
C SER A 384 -7.28 25.69 -0.72
N GLU A 385 -7.48 25.31 -1.98
CA GLU A 385 -6.55 24.48 -2.73
C GLU A 385 -5.23 25.21 -2.99
N GLU A 386 -5.28 26.48 -3.39
CA GLU A 386 -4.10 27.33 -3.58
C GLU A 386 -3.32 27.54 -2.27
N LEU A 387 -4.01 27.80 -1.15
CA LEU A 387 -3.39 27.94 0.17
C LEU A 387 -2.69 26.66 0.64
N LYS A 388 -3.16 25.47 0.25
CA LYS A 388 -2.49 24.19 0.58
C LYS A 388 -1.15 24.02 -0.17
N MET A 389 -0.98 24.72 -1.29
CA MET A 389 0.24 24.68 -2.10
C MET A 389 1.19 25.83 -1.78
N ALA A 390 0.74 26.81 -0.99
CA ALA A 390 1.48 28.03 -0.71
C ALA A 390 2.65 27.79 0.25
N CYS A 391 3.85 28.23 -0.14
CA CYS A 391 5.07 28.19 0.67
C CYS A 391 5.67 29.60 0.79
N PRO A 392 6.05 30.04 2.01
CA PRO A 392 6.69 31.33 2.19
C PRO A 392 8.07 31.37 1.52
N ILE A 393 8.37 32.47 0.85
CA ILE A 393 9.68 32.74 0.25
C ILE A 393 10.68 33.12 1.32
N ASP A 394 11.81 32.41 1.33
CA ASP A 394 12.98 32.75 2.12
C ASP A 394 13.92 33.66 1.29
N PHE A 395 13.75 34.97 1.44
CA PHE A 395 14.52 35.98 0.69
C PHE A 395 16.02 35.97 1.00
N SER A 396 16.45 35.34 2.10
CA SER A 396 17.87 35.25 2.46
C SER A 396 18.67 34.36 1.50
N LYS A 397 17.98 33.45 0.81
CA LYS A 397 18.58 32.48 -0.13
C LYS A 397 18.63 32.96 -1.58
N ILE A 398 18.18 34.20 -1.84
CA ILE A 398 18.15 34.76 -3.18
C ILE A 398 19.46 35.52 -3.44
N ASP A 399 20.31 34.94 -4.28
CA ASP A 399 21.63 35.46 -4.65
C ASP A 399 21.61 36.48 -5.81
N GLY A 400 20.51 36.50 -6.58
CA GLY A 400 20.35 37.38 -7.75
C GLY A 400 21.09 36.91 -9.00
N HIS A 401 21.59 35.67 -9.05
CA HIS A 401 22.29 35.13 -10.22
C HIS A 401 21.35 34.76 -11.37
N SER A 402 20.12 34.37 -11.05
CA SER A 402 19.08 34.05 -12.02
C SER A 402 17.72 34.48 -11.49
N VAL A 403 16.75 34.64 -12.39
CA VAL A 403 15.39 35.00 -12.03
C VAL A 403 14.73 33.80 -11.37
N MET A 404 14.36 33.97 -10.10
CA MET A 404 13.64 32.97 -9.30
C MET A 404 12.45 33.64 -8.61
N PRO A 405 11.48 32.87 -8.08
CA PRO A 405 10.44 33.44 -7.21
C PRO A 405 11.05 34.26 -6.07
N GLY A 406 10.61 35.51 -5.90
CA GLY A 406 11.16 36.47 -4.95
C GLY A 406 12.22 37.42 -5.51
N THR A 407 12.50 37.37 -6.82
CA THR A 407 13.39 38.32 -7.48
C THR A 407 12.66 39.53 -8.05
N LYS A 408 13.35 40.67 -8.08
CA LYS A 408 13.00 41.85 -8.83
C LYS A 408 13.90 41.94 -10.05
N ILE A 409 13.30 42.13 -11.22
CA ILE A 409 13.99 42.25 -12.49
C ILE A 409 13.76 43.61 -13.11
N LYS A 410 14.79 44.14 -13.76
CA LYS A 410 14.68 45.29 -14.65
C LYS A 410 14.85 44.80 -16.07
N VAL A 411 13.88 45.09 -16.93
CA VAL A 411 13.85 44.64 -18.33
C VAL A 411 13.76 45.82 -19.27
N LYS A 412 14.36 45.68 -20.45
CA LYS A 412 14.24 46.63 -21.56
C LYS A 412 13.47 45.99 -22.69
N GLU A 413 12.39 46.63 -23.12
CA GLU A 413 11.69 46.29 -24.36
C GLU A 413 12.59 46.66 -25.54
N LEU A 414 12.98 45.69 -26.35
CA LEU A 414 13.87 45.92 -27.49
C LEU A 414 13.16 46.67 -28.62
N ASN A 415 11.85 46.46 -28.77
CA ASN A 415 11.04 47.12 -29.79
C ASN A 415 10.86 48.63 -29.52
N THR A 416 10.72 49.03 -28.25
CA THR A 416 10.38 50.42 -27.85
C THR A 416 11.52 51.15 -27.15
N GLY A 417 12.53 50.42 -26.67
CA GLY A 417 13.61 50.93 -25.83
C GLY A 417 13.22 51.23 -24.38
N LYS A 418 11.95 51.05 -23.99
CA LYS A 418 11.46 51.37 -22.65
C LYS A 418 11.95 50.38 -21.61
N GLU A 419 12.29 50.89 -20.43
CA GLU A 419 12.69 50.09 -19.28
C GLU A 419 11.51 49.93 -18.31
N ARG A 420 11.30 48.70 -17.82
CA ARG A 420 10.29 48.38 -16.82
C ARG A 420 10.88 47.52 -15.71
N GLU A 421 10.29 47.61 -14.53
CA GLU A 421 10.65 46.79 -13.37
C GLU A 421 9.49 45.88 -12.99
N TYR A 422 9.81 44.60 -12.76
CA TYR A 422 8.84 43.59 -12.36
C TYR A 422 9.36 42.84 -11.13
N ILE A 423 8.46 42.53 -10.21
CA ILE A 423 8.73 41.64 -9.10
C ILE A 423 8.01 40.32 -9.36
N LEU A 424 8.73 39.20 -9.33
CA LEU A 424 8.19 37.87 -9.61
C LEU A 424 7.85 37.17 -8.30
N LEU A 425 6.56 37.10 -7.96
CA LEU A 425 6.06 36.45 -6.76
C LEU A 425 4.90 35.50 -7.11
N GLY A 426 4.34 34.81 -6.12
CA GLY A 426 3.19 33.93 -6.36
C GLY A 426 1.88 34.70 -6.58
N PRO A 427 0.83 34.04 -7.07
CA PRO A 427 -0.50 34.64 -7.35
C PRO A 427 -1.07 35.54 -6.24
N PHE A 428 -0.94 35.18 -4.96
CA PHE A 428 -1.45 35.98 -3.83
C PHE A 428 -0.77 37.35 -3.67
N ASP A 429 0.38 37.55 -4.32
CA ASP A 429 1.17 38.77 -4.21
C ASP A 429 0.98 39.71 -5.40
N VAL A 430 0.27 39.28 -6.45
CA VAL A 430 0.08 40.06 -7.69
C VAL A 430 -0.52 41.41 -7.38
N ARG A 431 0.14 42.46 -7.85
CA ARG A 431 -0.27 43.86 -7.76
C ARG A 431 0.28 44.62 -8.94
N PHE A 432 -0.56 45.33 -9.67
CA PHE A 432 -0.11 46.20 -10.76
C PHE A 432 0.16 47.60 -10.23
N ALA A 433 1.11 48.31 -10.85
CA ALA A 433 1.37 49.69 -10.48
C ALA A 433 0.09 50.53 -10.62
N SER A 434 -0.19 51.32 -9.59
CA SER A 434 -1.35 52.21 -9.48
C SER A 434 -0.91 53.52 -8.83
N HIS A 435 -1.83 54.48 -8.65
CA HIS A 435 -1.53 55.71 -7.91
C HIS A 435 -1.04 55.44 -6.46
N GLU A 436 -1.37 54.28 -5.89
CA GLU A 436 -1.04 53.87 -4.52
C GLU A 436 0.19 52.96 -4.43
N SER A 437 0.54 52.26 -5.51
CA SER A 437 1.69 51.33 -5.56
C SER A 437 2.57 51.60 -6.75
N LYS A 438 3.84 51.93 -6.52
CA LYS A 438 4.83 52.12 -7.59
C LYS A 438 5.36 50.80 -8.16
N GLU A 439 5.12 49.68 -7.49
CA GLU A 439 5.67 48.38 -7.86
C GLU A 439 4.68 47.55 -8.67
N THR A 440 5.18 46.89 -9.73
CA THR A 440 4.43 45.88 -10.49
C THR A 440 4.91 44.49 -10.10
N ILE A 441 4.06 43.74 -9.39
CA ILE A 441 4.27 42.36 -8.98
C ILE A 441 3.47 41.46 -9.93
N ILE A 442 4.16 40.58 -10.63
CA ILE A 442 3.59 39.60 -11.55
C ILE A 442 3.73 38.19 -10.98
N ALA A 443 2.77 37.32 -11.30
CA ALA A 443 2.84 35.92 -10.91
C ALA A 443 3.91 35.21 -11.74
N TYR A 444 4.90 34.58 -11.11
CA TYR A 444 5.95 33.88 -11.85
C TYR A 444 5.44 32.66 -12.64
N ASN A 445 4.28 32.12 -12.26
CA ASN A 445 3.59 31.03 -12.96
C ASN A 445 2.55 31.55 -13.96
N SER A 446 2.54 32.84 -14.28
CA SER A 446 1.75 33.38 -15.40
C SER A 446 2.47 33.13 -16.73
N PRO A 447 1.77 33.09 -17.88
CA PRO A 447 2.39 32.91 -19.20
C PRO A 447 3.53 33.89 -19.49
N PHE A 448 3.45 35.11 -18.95
CA PHE A 448 4.50 36.12 -19.03
C PHE A 448 5.63 35.85 -18.02
N GLY A 449 5.29 35.62 -16.75
CA GLY A 449 6.28 35.37 -15.68
C GLY A 449 7.16 34.13 -15.94
N GLU A 450 6.57 33.06 -16.48
CA GLU A 450 7.29 31.82 -16.78
C GLU A 450 8.42 32.01 -17.80
N LYS A 451 8.32 33.02 -18.67
CA LYS A 451 9.37 33.32 -19.65
C LYS A 451 10.67 33.79 -19.00
N PHE A 452 10.56 34.43 -17.83
CA PHE A 452 11.71 34.99 -17.14
C PHE A 452 12.37 33.99 -16.19
N ILE A 453 11.65 32.99 -15.69
CA ILE A 453 12.20 32.07 -14.69
C ILE A 453 13.45 31.35 -15.21
N ASN A 454 14.48 31.25 -14.34
CA ASN A 454 15.82 30.72 -14.59
C ASN A 454 16.67 31.50 -15.62
N LYS A 455 16.19 32.63 -16.13
CA LYS A 455 16.97 33.51 -17.01
C LYS A 455 18.00 34.32 -16.22
N LYS A 456 19.04 34.76 -16.90
CA LYS A 456 20.16 35.53 -16.34
C LYS A 456 20.18 36.94 -16.92
N ILE A 457 20.99 37.80 -16.31
CA ILE A 457 21.26 39.15 -16.84
C ILE A 457 21.82 39.02 -18.26
N GLY A 458 21.28 39.79 -19.18
CA GLY A 458 21.63 39.78 -20.60
C GLY A 458 20.72 38.90 -21.47
N ASP A 459 19.99 37.95 -20.89
CA ASP A 459 19.09 37.07 -21.64
C ASP A 459 17.93 37.85 -22.27
N ILE A 460 17.52 37.40 -23.45
CA ILE A 460 16.36 37.92 -24.18
C ILE A 460 15.22 36.92 -24.06
N VAL A 461 14.02 37.41 -23.73
CA VAL A 461 12.80 36.62 -23.70
C VAL A 461 11.79 37.20 -24.68
N GLU A 462 11.03 36.33 -25.34
CA GLU A 462 9.99 36.72 -26.28
C GLU A 462 8.61 36.37 -25.74
N PHE A 463 7.69 37.33 -25.84
CA PHE A 463 6.30 37.17 -25.46
C PHE A 463 5.42 38.09 -26.30
N ASN A 464 4.33 37.56 -26.89
CA ASN A 464 3.39 38.33 -27.72
C ASN A 464 4.06 39.23 -28.79
N ASN A 465 5.06 38.71 -29.50
CA ASN A 465 5.84 39.42 -30.53
C ASN A 465 6.68 40.61 -30.03
N GLU A 466 6.87 40.73 -28.72
CA GLU A 466 7.78 41.69 -28.10
C GLU A 466 8.99 40.95 -27.50
N SER A 467 10.17 41.56 -27.63
CA SER A 467 11.40 41.02 -27.05
C SER A 467 11.86 41.86 -25.87
N TYR A 468 12.17 41.20 -24.76
CA TYR A 468 12.59 41.84 -23.52
C TYR A 468 13.99 41.37 -23.14
N GLN A 469 14.91 42.29 -22.90
CA GLN A 469 16.25 41.98 -22.39
C GLN A 469 16.33 42.24 -20.89
N ILE A 470 16.85 41.27 -20.13
CA ILE A 470 17.04 41.41 -18.68
C ILE A 470 18.30 42.24 -18.41
N LEU A 471 18.12 43.43 -17.82
CA LEU A 471 19.22 44.35 -17.49
C LEU A 471 19.77 44.12 -16.08
N LYS A 472 18.91 43.74 -15.13
CA LYS A 472 19.29 43.58 -13.72
C LYS A 472 18.40 42.54 -13.04
N ILE A 473 18.99 41.76 -12.15
CA ILE A 473 18.29 40.85 -11.24
C ILE A 473 18.75 41.18 -9.83
N GLU A 474 17.81 41.38 -8.91
CA GLU A 474 18.08 41.59 -7.49
C GLU A 474 17.00 40.93 -6.64
N LYS A 475 17.26 40.75 -5.33
CA LYS A 475 16.21 40.30 -4.42
C LYS A 475 15.13 41.37 -4.30
N ALA A 476 13.85 40.95 -4.27
CA ALA A 476 12.73 41.89 -4.22
C ALA A 476 12.69 42.73 -2.94
N PHE A 477 13.08 42.14 -1.80
CA PHE A 477 13.07 42.81 -0.50
C PHE A 477 14.40 42.58 0.23
N LYS A 478 14.91 43.60 0.93
CA LYS A 478 16.19 43.53 1.66
C LYS A 478 16.07 42.75 2.97
N GLU A 479 14.94 42.89 3.65
CA GLU A 479 14.47 42.17 4.84
C GLU A 479 12.95 41.96 4.69
N GLU A 480 12.37 40.99 5.42
CA GLU A 480 10.90 40.83 5.47
C GLU A 480 10.26 42.17 5.84
N PRO A 481 9.24 42.65 5.10
CA PRO A 481 8.58 43.89 5.46
C PRO A 481 7.81 43.66 6.76
N GLN A 482 8.42 43.99 7.91
CA GLN A 482 7.78 43.90 9.21
C GLN A 482 6.52 44.78 9.28
N ASN A 483 5.58 44.40 10.14
CA ASN A 483 4.33 45.10 10.42
C ASN A 483 4.58 46.56 10.85
N LYS A 484 4.56 47.50 9.91
CA LYS A 484 4.13 48.86 10.25
C LYS A 484 2.61 48.82 10.33
N LYS A 485 2.07 48.82 11.55
CA LYS A 485 0.70 49.23 11.83
C LYS A 485 0.55 50.69 11.39
N GLU A 486 0.29 50.92 10.12
CA GLU A 486 -0.32 52.18 9.68
C GLU A 486 -1.81 52.09 9.96
N GLY A 487 -2.32 53.14 10.62
CA GLY A 487 -3.51 53.07 11.44
C GLY A 487 -4.79 52.86 10.66
N LEU A 488 -5.46 51.74 10.93
CA LEU A 488 -6.91 51.74 10.99
C LEU A 488 -7.29 52.45 12.28
N ALA A 489 -7.50 53.75 12.15
CA ALA A 489 -8.12 54.57 13.18
C ALA A 489 -9.44 53.91 13.61
N ASN A 490 -9.61 53.89 14.93
CA ASN A 490 -10.83 53.62 15.67
C ASN A 490 -12.13 53.79 14.87
N ASN A 491 -12.94 52.75 14.85
CA ASN A 491 -14.36 52.94 15.12
C ASN A 491 -14.90 51.70 15.87
N PRO A 492 -15.33 51.84 17.12
CA PRO A 492 -16.01 50.77 17.84
C PRO A 492 -17.47 50.72 17.38
N LEU A 493 -17.92 49.53 16.97
CA LEU A 493 -19.20 48.88 17.33
C LEU A 493 -19.36 47.57 16.53
#